data_AF-A0A935BHZ9-F1
#
_entry.id   AF-A0A935BHZ9-F1
#
_cell.length_a   1.000
_cell.length_b   1.000
_cell.length_c   1.000
_cell.angle_alpha   90.00
_cell.angle_beta   90.00
_cell.angle_gamma   90.00
#
_symmetry.space_group_name_H-M   'P 1'
#
loop_
_entity.id
_entity.type
_entity.pdbx_description
1 polymer ?
#
loop_
_entity_poly.entity_id
_entity_poly.type
_entity_poly.pdbx_seq_one_letter_code
_entity_poly.pdbx_strand_id
1 'polypeptide(L)'
;MHCPSCGQQQVSSETKFCSRCGMPLSVVAEVVSYGGYLPQLAELNKKTTLFTRRNGVAFSIIWCLFFLLIMTPIFGIANIDELAGASAIIGIFGGLIMLISSLIFLKKPFVSYALPAQQAPSQMYGQPQQHALPPQQSIPVNNYGAPQAGNWRDTNDLQPTSVTESTTRLLNDEERR
;
A
#
# COMPACT_ATOMS: atom_id res chain seq x y z
N MET A 1 23.97 -0.04 20.61
CA MET A 1 23.12 -1.24 20.42
C MET A 1 23.86 -2.21 19.50
N HIS A 2 23.66 -3.51 19.60
CA HIS A 2 24.31 -4.49 18.71
C HIS A 2 23.35 -4.92 17.60
N CYS A 3 23.86 -5.12 16.39
CA CYS A 3 23.05 -5.68 15.30
C CYS A 3 22.77 -7.17 15.59
N PRO A 4 21.51 -7.62 15.61
CA PRO A 4 21.18 -9.02 15.92
C PRO A 4 21.65 -10.00 14.84
N SER A 5 21.87 -9.54 13.60
CA SER A 5 22.27 -10.41 12.49
C SER A 5 23.79 -10.62 12.40
N CYS A 6 24.59 -9.62 12.72
CA CYS A 6 26.05 -9.68 12.54
C CYS A 6 26.87 -9.39 13.80
N GLY A 7 26.22 -9.06 14.92
CA GLY A 7 26.86 -8.79 16.21
C GLY A 7 27.70 -7.51 16.26
N GLN A 8 27.71 -6.70 15.20
CA GLN A 8 28.49 -5.45 15.18
C GLN A 8 27.88 -4.41 16.14
N GLN A 9 28.71 -3.73 16.90
CA GLN A 9 28.28 -2.61 17.75
C GLN A 9 27.96 -1.39 16.88
N GLN A 10 26.73 -0.86 16.98
CA GLN A 10 26.38 0.40 16.34
C GLN A 10 27.14 1.55 17.00
N VAL A 11 27.83 2.31 16.18
CA VAL A 11 28.62 3.48 16.57
C VAL A 11 27.72 4.69 16.90
N SER A 12 26.50 4.73 16.34
CA SER A 12 25.49 5.75 16.66
C SER A 12 24.05 5.21 16.51
N SER A 13 23.16 5.69 17.38
CA SER A 13 21.73 5.33 17.41
C SER A 13 20.91 5.96 16.29
N GLU A 14 21.49 6.87 15.51
CA GLU A 14 20.82 7.58 14.42
C GLU A 14 20.85 6.81 13.08
N THR A 15 21.70 5.77 12.99
CA THR A 15 21.82 4.96 11.77
C THR A 15 20.63 4.02 11.60
N LYS A 16 19.87 4.22 10.51
CA LYS A 16 18.72 3.38 10.14
C LYS A 16 19.10 2.00 9.63
N PHE A 17 20.37 1.78 9.27
CA PHE A 17 20.88 0.53 8.70
C PHE A 17 22.19 0.08 9.34
N CYS A 18 22.40 -1.23 9.42
CA CYS A 18 23.70 -1.79 9.80
C CYS A 18 24.71 -1.62 8.65
N SER A 19 25.88 -1.04 8.93
CA SER A 19 26.94 -0.82 7.94
C SER A 19 27.55 -2.11 7.38
N ARG A 20 27.46 -3.24 8.11
CA ARG A 20 28.08 -4.51 7.70
C ARG A 20 27.14 -5.44 6.94
N CYS A 21 25.89 -5.56 7.37
CA CYS A 21 24.92 -6.49 6.77
C CYS A 21 23.73 -5.81 6.08
N GLY A 22 23.63 -4.47 6.14
CA GLY A 22 22.55 -3.72 5.49
C GLY A 22 21.17 -3.85 6.15
N MET A 23 21.05 -4.59 7.25
CA MET A 23 19.77 -4.79 7.93
C MET A 23 19.18 -3.46 8.46
N PRO A 24 17.89 -3.17 8.22
CA PRO A 24 17.23 -1.99 8.77
C PRO A 24 17.04 -2.13 10.28
N LEU A 25 17.61 -1.21 11.05
CA LEU A 25 17.59 -1.23 12.51
C LEU A 25 16.48 -0.36 13.10
N SER A 26 15.75 0.41 12.28
CA SER A 26 14.62 1.23 12.75
C SER A 26 13.51 0.39 13.38
N VAL A 27 13.04 -0.65 12.69
CA VAL A 27 11.97 -1.54 13.17
C VAL A 27 12.47 -2.38 14.36
N VAL A 28 13.71 -2.85 14.30
CA VAL A 28 14.32 -3.64 15.39
C VAL A 28 14.46 -2.78 16.65
N ALA A 29 14.87 -1.52 16.52
CA ALA A 29 14.94 -0.59 17.64
C ALA A 29 13.56 -0.36 18.27
N GLU A 30 12.52 -0.24 17.44
CA GLU A 30 11.13 -0.14 17.91
C GLU A 30 10.70 -1.41 18.68
N VAL A 31 10.90 -2.59 18.10
CA VAL A 31 10.62 -3.89 18.74
C VAL A 31 11.34 -4.02 20.07
N VAL A 32 12.64 -3.71 20.10
CA VAL A 32 13.46 -3.83 21.31
C VAL A 32 13.03 -2.80 22.36
N SER A 33 12.66 -1.59 21.95
CA SER A 33 12.15 -0.55 22.86
C SER A 33 10.83 -0.92 23.52
N TYR A 34 9.96 -1.65 22.81
CA TYR A 34 8.68 -2.15 23.31
C TYR A 34 8.76 -3.58 23.85
N GLY A 35 9.97 -4.11 24.13
CA GLY A 35 10.15 -5.40 24.77
C GLY A 35 9.67 -6.61 23.95
N GLY A 36 9.75 -6.53 22.62
CA GLY A 36 9.31 -7.58 21.71
C GLY A 36 7.89 -7.42 21.16
N TYR A 37 7.17 -6.36 21.53
CA TYR A 37 5.82 -6.09 21.05
C TYR A 37 5.78 -5.03 19.95
N LEU A 38 5.17 -5.34 18.81
CA LEU A 38 4.91 -4.38 17.73
C LEU A 38 3.42 -4.02 17.70
N PRO A 39 3.01 -2.85 18.22
CA PRO A 39 1.60 -2.46 18.25
C PRO A 39 1.01 -2.37 16.83
N GLN A 40 1.81 -2.00 15.83
CA GLN A 40 1.38 -1.92 14.43
C GLN A 40 1.01 -3.28 13.83
N LEU A 41 1.75 -4.35 14.15
CA LEU A 41 1.39 -5.70 13.70
C LEU A 41 0.20 -6.28 14.47
N ALA A 42 0.04 -5.90 15.74
CA ALA A 42 -1.13 -6.27 16.52
C ALA A 42 -2.41 -5.62 15.95
N GLU A 43 -2.31 -4.41 15.39
CA GLU A 43 -3.40 -3.78 14.66
C GLU A 43 -3.68 -4.45 13.30
N LEU A 44 -2.65 -4.86 12.55
CA LEU A 44 -2.83 -5.60 11.29
C LEU A 44 -3.41 -7.01 11.50
N ASN A 45 -3.03 -7.69 12.58
CA ASN A 45 -3.56 -9.01 12.95
C ASN A 45 -4.89 -8.91 13.71
N LYS A 46 -5.40 -7.71 13.95
CA LYS A 46 -6.73 -7.55 14.52
C LYS A 46 -7.75 -7.96 13.46
N LYS A 47 -8.11 -9.25 13.48
CA LYS A 47 -9.15 -9.90 12.67
C LYS A 47 -10.26 -8.87 12.42
N THR A 48 -10.47 -8.55 11.15
CA THR A 48 -11.50 -7.60 10.70
C THR A 48 -12.79 -7.93 11.42
N THR A 49 -13.14 -7.09 12.39
CA THR A 49 -14.39 -7.25 13.10
C THR A 49 -15.48 -7.03 12.05
N LEU A 50 -16.28 -8.06 11.77
CA LEU A 50 -17.33 -8.07 10.74
C LEU A 50 -18.26 -6.85 10.78
N PHE A 51 -18.29 -6.15 11.92
CA PHE A 51 -18.93 -4.85 12.12
C PHE A 51 -17.99 -3.67 11.82
N THR A 52 -17.80 -3.38 10.53
CA THR A 52 -17.31 -2.07 10.09
C THR A 52 -18.49 -1.13 9.84
N ARG A 53 -18.32 0.19 10.02
CA ARG A 53 -19.41 1.18 9.87
C ARG A 53 -20.10 1.07 8.51
N ARG A 54 -19.32 0.71 7.48
CA ARG A 54 -19.81 0.48 6.12
C ARG A 54 -20.74 -0.72 6.03
N ASN A 55 -20.40 -1.82 6.71
CA ASN A 55 -21.23 -3.02 6.77
C ASN A 55 -22.53 -2.78 7.55
N GLY A 56 -22.48 -2.03 8.66
CA GLY A 56 -23.68 -1.69 9.43
C GLY A 56 -24.67 -0.82 8.65
N VAL A 57 -24.18 0.16 7.88
CA VAL A 57 -25.04 0.96 6.99
C VAL A 57 -25.61 0.12 5.84
N ALA A 58 -24.78 -0.71 5.20
CA ALA A 58 -25.24 -1.61 4.14
C ALA A 58 -26.31 -2.59 4.65
N PHE A 59 -26.12 -3.15 5.84
CA PHE A 59 -27.07 -4.05 6.48
C PHE A 59 -28.41 -3.37 6.79
N SER A 60 -28.38 -2.13 7.31
CA SER A 60 -29.60 -1.35 7.57
C SER A 60 -30.39 -1.05 6.29
N ILE A 61 -29.70 -0.66 5.20
CA ILE A 61 -30.35 -0.41 3.90
C ILE A 61 -30.97 -1.70 3.36
N ILE A 62 -30.23 -2.81 3.40
CA ILE A 62 -30.73 -4.12 2.96
C ILE A 62 -31.95 -4.54 3.78
N TRP A 63 -31.91 -4.35 5.11
CA TRP A 63 -33.03 -4.65 6.00
C TRP A 63 -34.28 -3.83 5.64
N CYS A 64 -34.12 -2.53 5.44
CA CYS A 64 -35.21 -1.64 5.05
C CYS A 64 -35.81 -2.04 3.69
N LEU A 65 -34.97 -2.30 2.69
CA LEU A 65 -35.39 -2.76 1.37
C LEU A 65 -36.09 -4.12 1.43
N PHE A 66 -35.61 -5.05 2.26
CA PHE A 66 -36.24 -6.36 2.41
C PHE A 66 -37.67 -6.26 2.95
N PHE A 67 -37.89 -5.47 4.01
CA PHE A 67 -39.24 -5.31 4.56
C PHE A 67 -40.18 -4.54 3.63
N LEU A 68 -39.69 -3.51 2.95
CA LEU A 68 -40.51 -2.69 2.03
C LEU A 68 -40.79 -3.39 0.70
N LEU A 69 -39.78 -3.99 0.05
CA LEU A 69 -39.92 -4.54 -1.30
C LEU A 69 -40.30 -6.01 -1.33
N ILE A 70 -40.06 -6.77 -0.26
CA ILE A 70 -40.36 -8.22 -0.24
C ILE A 70 -41.54 -8.49 0.70
N MET A 71 -41.44 -8.13 1.99
CA MET A 71 -42.48 -8.49 2.97
C MET A 71 -43.81 -7.77 2.73
N THR A 72 -43.78 -6.46 2.48
CA THR A 72 -44.99 -5.66 2.27
C THR A 72 -45.86 -6.19 1.10
N PRO A 73 -45.33 -6.45 -0.12
CA PRO A 73 -46.15 -6.97 -1.20
C PRO A 73 -46.61 -8.42 -0.98
N ILE A 74 -45.82 -9.26 -0.30
CA ILE A 74 -46.25 -10.63 0.04
C ILE A 74 -47.49 -10.58 0.94
N PHE A 75 -47.51 -9.71 1.96
CA PHE A 75 -48.68 -9.56 2.83
C PHE A 75 -49.86 -8.87 2.13
N GLY A 76 -49.60 -7.95 1.21
CA GLY A 76 -50.63 -7.36 0.36
C GLY A 76 -51.34 -8.40 -0.53
N ILE A 77 -50.59 -9.31 -1.16
CA ILE A 77 -51.17 -10.39 -1.97
C ILE A 77 -51.97 -11.38 -1.10
N ALA A 78 -51.55 -11.58 0.14
CA ALA A 78 -52.29 -12.41 1.10
C ALA A 78 -53.59 -11.76 1.63
N ASN A 79 -53.91 -10.52 1.23
CA ASN A 79 -55.03 -9.71 1.74
C ASN A 79 -54.99 -9.51 3.27
N ILE A 80 -53.78 -9.35 3.83
CA ILE A 80 -53.59 -9.04 5.25
C ILE A 80 -53.06 -7.60 5.39
N ASP A 81 -53.93 -6.63 5.08
CA ASP A 81 -53.56 -5.22 4.96
C ASP A 81 -52.96 -4.64 6.25
N GLU A 82 -53.42 -5.09 7.41
CA GLU A 82 -52.89 -4.70 8.72
C GLU A 82 -51.41 -5.11 8.89
N LEU A 83 -51.04 -6.32 8.45
CA LEU A 83 -49.65 -6.79 8.51
C LEU A 83 -48.78 -6.11 7.46
N ALA A 84 -49.33 -5.81 6.28
CA ALA A 84 -48.60 -5.07 5.25
C ALA A 84 -48.21 -3.68 5.79
N GLY A 85 -49.17 -2.96 6.38
CA GLY A 85 -48.91 -1.68 7.04
C GLY A 85 -47.90 -1.78 8.18
N ALA A 86 -48.07 -2.77 9.08
CA ALA A 86 -47.14 -2.99 10.18
C ALA A 86 -45.71 -3.31 9.69
N SER A 87 -45.57 -4.13 8.64
CA SER A 87 -44.27 -4.48 8.07
C SER A 87 -43.55 -3.29 7.45
N ALA A 88 -44.28 -2.36 6.83
CA ALA A 88 -43.72 -1.15 6.26
C ALA A 88 -43.17 -0.22 7.35
N ILE A 89 -43.95 -0.05 8.44
CA ILE A 89 -43.52 0.72 9.62
C ILE A 89 -42.27 0.08 10.24
N ILE A 90 -42.28 -1.24 10.45
CA ILE A 90 -41.13 -1.96 11.02
C ILE A 90 -39.90 -1.86 10.11
N GLY A 91 -40.08 -1.93 8.79
CA GLY A 91 -38.99 -1.76 7.82
C GLY A 91 -38.32 -0.40 7.91
N ILE A 92 -39.12 0.67 7.91
CA ILE A 92 -38.62 2.06 7.96
C ILE A 92 -38.00 2.36 9.33
N PHE A 93 -38.76 2.18 10.42
CA PHE A 93 -38.29 2.53 11.75
C PHE A 93 -37.18 1.59 12.23
N GLY A 94 -37.30 0.28 11.97
CA GLY A 94 -36.28 -0.71 12.30
C GLY A 94 -34.98 -0.47 11.50
N GLY A 95 -35.09 -0.17 10.21
CA GLY A 95 -33.95 0.22 9.39
C GLY A 95 -33.27 1.49 9.90
N LEU A 96 -34.04 2.52 10.25
CA LEU A 96 -33.52 3.80 10.75
C LEU A 96 -32.86 3.66 12.12
N ILE A 97 -33.44 2.88 13.05
CA ILE A 97 -32.83 2.58 14.35
C ILE A 97 -31.50 1.82 14.16
N MET A 98 -31.46 0.81 13.27
CA MET A 98 -30.23 0.09 12.92
C MET A 98 -29.18 1.00 12.27
N LEU A 99 -29.60 1.99 11.49
CA LEU A 99 -28.70 2.97 10.89
C LEU A 99 -28.07 3.86 11.96
N ILE A 100 -28.90 4.41 12.85
CA ILE A 100 -28.45 5.27 13.95
C ILE A 100 -27.54 4.49 14.89
N SER A 101 -27.90 3.26 15.25
CA SER A 101 -27.05 2.43 16.11
C SER A 101 -25.70 2.13 15.45
N SER A 102 -25.66 1.87 14.14
CA SER A 102 -24.41 1.74 13.38
C SER A 102 -23.56 3.02 13.46
N LEU A 103 -24.18 4.19 13.38
CA LEU A 103 -23.46 5.48 13.44
C LEU A 103 -22.93 5.81 14.84
N ILE A 104 -23.66 5.46 15.88
CA ILE A 104 -23.30 5.75 17.28
C ILE A 104 -22.24 4.76 17.79
N PHE A 105 -22.46 3.46 17.57
CA PHE A 105 -21.63 2.43 18.18
C PHE A 105 -20.36 2.11 17.38
N LEU A 106 -20.36 2.29 16.05
CA LEU A 106 -19.18 1.99 15.25
C LEU A 106 -18.33 3.26 15.11
N LYS A 107 -17.28 3.33 15.94
CA LYS A 107 -16.20 4.31 15.80
C LYS A 107 -15.74 4.36 14.35
N LYS A 108 -15.69 5.58 13.80
CA LYS A 108 -15.04 5.83 12.51
C LYS A 108 -13.63 5.24 12.63
N PRO A 109 -13.19 4.34 11.73
CA PRO A 109 -11.80 3.91 11.75
C PRO A 109 -10.99 5.19 11.68
N PHE A 110 -10.18 5.44 12.71
CA PHE A 110 -9.22 6.51 12.66
C PHE A 110 -8.36 6.14 11.46
N VAL A 111 -8.47 6.92 10.38
CA VAL A 111 -7.48 6.87 9.33
C VAL A 111 -6.25 7.38 10.03
N SER A 112 -5.48 6.47 10.64
CA SER A 112 -4.10 6.76 10.96
C SER A 112 -3.52 7.13 9.61
N TYR A 113 -3.38 8.43 9.39
CA TYR A 113 -2.42 8.97 8.46
C TYR A 113 -1.10 8.42 8.97
N ALA A 114 -0.79 7.18 8.57
CA ALA A 114 0.58 6.75 8.49
C ALA A 114 1.23 7.87 7.69
N LEU A 115 2.11 8.62 8.37
CA LEU A 115 3.12 9.42 7.70
C LEU A 115 3.53 8.63 6.46
N PRO A 116 3.54 9.24 5.26
CA PRO A 116 3.85 8.52 4.05
C PRO A 116 5.13 7.74 4.34
N ALA A 117 4.99 6.42 4.47
CA ALA A 117 6.11 5.53 4.48
C ALA A 117 6.77 5.87 3.15
N GLN A 118 7.90 6.57 3.24
CA GLN A 118 8.76 6.90 2.13
C GLN A 118 8.77 5.64 1.28
N GLN A 119 8.17 5.74 0.09
CA GLN A 119 7.83 4.61 -0.75
C GLN A 119 9.09 3.78 -0.98
N ALA A 120 9.32 2.77 -0.15
CA ALA A 120 10.10 1.64 -0.57
C ALA A 120 9.24 0.98 -1.65
N PRO A 121 9.75 0.82 -2.88
CA PRO A 121 8.95 0.30 -3.98
C PRO A 121 8.32 -1.01 -3.56
N SER A 122 6.99 -1.00 -3.56
CA SER A 122 6.10 -2.12 -3.31
C SER A 122 6.35 -3.20 -4.35
N GLN A 123 7.27 -4.11 -4.04
CA GLN A 123 7.47 -5.37 -4.76
C GLN A 123 6.38 -6.35 -4.31
N MET A 124 5.31 -6.38 -5.11
CA MET A 124 4.61 -7.57 -5.58
C MET A 124 4.19 -8.65 -4.57
N TYR A 125 2.90 -8.62 -4.25
CA TYR A 125 2.13 -9.82 -3.91
C TYR A 125 1.87 -10.61 -5.19
N GLY A 126 2.48 -11.80 -5.32
CA GLY A 126 2.03 -12.90 -6.20
C GLY A 126 1.87 -12.59 -7.69
N GLN A 127 2.98 -12.40 -8.42
CA GLN A 127 3.01 -12.74 -9.84
C GLN A 127 3.55 -14.17 -10.03
N PRO A 128 2.89 -15.03 -10.83
CA PRO A 128 3.47 -16.31 -11.21
C PRO A 128 4.74 -16.07 -12.02
N GLN A 129 5.77 -16.86 -11.73
CA GLN A 129 7.10 -16.84 -12.34
C GLN A 129 7.08 -16.51 -13.84
N GLN A 130 7.40 -15.27 -14.18
CA GLN A 130 7.83 -14.92 -15.54
C GLN A 130 9.33 -14.70 -15.52
N HIS A 131 10.02 -15.71 -16.06
CA HIS A 131 11.35 -15.71 -16.66
C HIS A 131 12.34 -14.65 -16.15
N ALA A 132 13.27 -15.16 -15.34
CA ALA A 132 14.41 -14.47 -14.77
C ALA A 132 15.15 -13.58 -15.78
N LEU A 133 15.60 -12.44 -15.28
CA LEU A 133 16.67 -11.64 -15.86
C LEU A 133 17.80 -12.56 -16.35
N PRO A 134 18.45 -12.23 -17.49
CA PRO A 134 19.60 -12.98 -17.96
C PRO A 134 20.65 -13.08 -16.84
N PRO A 135 21.33 -14.22 -16.70
CA PRO A 135 22.30 -14.43 -15.63
C PRO A 135 23.32 -13.28 -15.63
N GLN A 136 23.56 -12.70 -14.45
CA GLN A 136 24.62 -11.71 -14.27
C GLN A 136 25.94 -12.31 -14.74
N GLN A 137 26.45 -11.81 -15.87
CA GLN A 137 27.81 -12.08 -16.32
C GLN A 137 28.75 -11.17 -15.54
N SER A 138 29.22 -11.63 -14.37
CA SER A 138 30.32 -10.95 -13.67
C SER A 138 31.64 -11.35 -14.34
N ILE A 139 32.33 -10.39 -14.96
CA ILE A 139 33.70 -10.59 -15.43
C ILE A 139 34.59 -10.61 -14.18
N PRO A 140 35.32 -11.71 -13.89
CA PRO A 140 36.19 -11.77 -12.72
C PRO A 140 37.30 -10.72 -12.80
N VAL A 141 37.67 -10.13 -11.66
CA VAL A 141 38.65 -9.02 -11.56
C VAL A 141 39.96 -9.33 -12.29
N ASN A 142 40.39 -10.58 -12.31
CA ASN A 142 41.63 -10.99 -12.97
C ASN A 142 41.57 -10.91 -14.52
N ASN A 143 40.37 -10.87 -15.09
CA ASN A 143 40.13 -10.68 -16.54
C ASN A 143 39.76 -9.23 -16.89
N TYR A 144 39.69 -8.32 -15.91
CA TYR A 144 39.40 -6.92 -16.18
C TYR A 144 40.65 -6.23 -16.74
N GLY A 145 40.72 -6.07 -18.06
CA GLY A 145 41.66 -5.17 -18.71
C GLY A 145 41.07 -3.77 -18.74
N ALA A 146 41.78 -2.79 -18.17
CA ALA A 146 41.40 -1.39 -18.37
C ALA A 146 41.37 -1.08 -19.88
N PRO A 147 40.29 -0.49 -20.41
CA PRO A 147 40.21 -0.16 -21.82
C PRO A 147 41.38 0.75 -22.19
N GLN A 148 42.13 0.39 -23.23
CA GLN A 148 43.21 1.24 -23.72
C GLN A 148 42.63 2.59 -24.17
N ALA A 149 43.32 3.68 -23.88
CA ALA A 149 42.92 5.02 -24.29
C ALA A 149 43.00 5.15 -25.84
N GLY A 150 41.94 4.72 -26.54
CA GLY A 150 41.81 4.80 -27.98
C GLY A 150 40.41 5.25 -28.36
N ASN A 151 40.30 6.31 -29.16
CA ASN A 151 39.12 6.88 -29.82
C ASN A 151 37.73 6.90 -29.14
N TRP A 152 37.59 6.61 -27.85
CA TRP A 152 36.32 6.72 -27.09
C TRP A 152 35.82 8.16 -26.94
N ARG A 153 36.61 9.16 -27.38
CA ARG A 153 36.20 10.55 -27.44
C ARG A 153 35.41 10.89 -28.71
N ASP A 154 35.44 10.03 -29.73
CA ASP A 154 34.66 10.24 -30.94
C ASP A 154 33.29 9.55 -30.78
N THR A 155 32.41 10.20 -30.03
CA THR A 155 31.04 9.73 -29.79
C THR A 155 30.09 10.05 -30.95
N ASN A 156 30.60 10.57 -32.08
CA ASN A 156 29.80 10.98 -33.24
C ASN A 156 29.06 9.81 -33.91
N ASP A 157 29.56 8.57 -33.75
CA ASP A 157 29.01 7.39 -34.45
C ASP A 157 28.02 6.58 -33.60
N LEU A 158 27.77 6.95 -32.34
CA LEU A 158 26.81 6.25 -31.49
C LEU A 158 25.37 6.74 -31.75
N GLN A 159 24.59 5.91 -32.44
CA GLN A 159 23.14 6.08 -32.54
C GLN A 159 22.42 5.27 -31.44
N PRO A 160 21.41 5.85 -30.77
CA PRO A 160 20.86 7.20 -30.96
C PRO A 160 21.69 8.29 -30.28
N THR A 161 21.81 9.44 -30.94
CA THR A 161 22.52 10.61 -30.39
C THR A 161 21.83 11.09 -29.11
N SER A 162 22.64 11.50 -28.13
CA SER A 162 22.12 11.92 -26.83
C SER A 162 21.23 13.16 -26.99
N VAL A 163 20.08 13.17 -26.32
CA VAL A 163 19.06 14.24 -26.45
C VAL A 163 19.65 15.62 -26.08
N THR A 164 20.70 15.65 -25.27
CA THR A 164 21.45 16.86 -24.88
C THR A 164 22.27 17.50 -25.99
N GLU A 165 22.67 16.77 -27.04
CA GLU A 165 23.43 17.36 -28.16
C GLU A 165 22.55 18.23 -29.06
N SER A 166 21.27 17.86 -29.22
CA SER A 166 20.31 18.59 -30.06
C SER A 166 20.09 20.04 -29.58
N THR A 167 20.04 20.26 -28.27
CA THR A 167 19.79 21.57 -27.68
C THR A 167 21.03 22.47 -27.74
N THR A 168 22.23 21.87 -27.71
CA THR A 168 23.49 22.61 -27.76
C THR A 168 23.82 23.09 -29.18
N ARG A 169 23.41 22.33 -30.22
CA ARG A 169 23.53 22.78 -31.61
C ARG A 169 22.69 24.03 -31.91
N LEU A 170 21.46 24.08 -31.40
CA LEU A 170 20.57 25.23 -31.60
C LEU A 170 21.14 26.53 -31.01
N LEU A 171 21.84 26.44 -29.88
CA LEU A 171 22.46 27.61 -29.25
C LEU A 171 23.64 28.16 -30.08
N ASN A 172 24.48 27.26 -30.63
CA ASN A 172 25.62 27.65 -31.48
C ASN A 172 25.18 28.26 -32.83
N ASP A 173 24.02 27.86 -33.35
CA ASP A 173 23.45 28.42 -34.59
C ASP A 173 22.84 29.82 -34.36
N GLU A 174 22.29 30.09 -33.17
CA GLU A 174 21.82 31.44 -32.80
C GLU A 174 22.98 32.43 -32.62
N GLU A 175 24.11 31.99 -32.05
CA GLU A 175 25.28 32.85 -31.82
C GLU A 175 26.05 33.23 -33.10
N ARG A 176 25.81 32.53 -34.22
CA ARG A 176 26.40 32.83 -35.53
C ARG A 176 25.59 33.78 -36.41
N ARG A 177 24.39 34.20 -35.98
CA ARG A 177 23.58 35.21 -36.67
C ARG A 177 23.77 36.60 -36.06
#